data_AF-A0A218VSL9-F1
#
_entry.id   AF-A0A218VSL9-F1
#
_cell.length_a   1.000
_cell.length_b   1.000
_cell.length_c   1.000
_cell.angle_alpha   90.00
_cell.angle_beta   90.00
_cell.angle_gamma   90.00
#
_symmetry.space_group_name_H-M   'P 1'
#
loop_
_entity.id
_entity.type
_entity.pdbx_description
1 polymer ?
#
loop_
_entity_poly.entity_id
_entity_poly.type
_entity_poly.pdbx_seq_one_letter_code
_entity_poly.pdbx_strand_id
1 'polypeptide(L)'
;MDELRNIAKDYIEDADEDPSFMALVLAVFCSMSENGNGSVTYEGFHSYMLISGFSRINHRIFFEQLDRDGDHKLDLLDVATFCLLCFGGRPICAGCSSFVPGDQYLTCLACFLDSNTPFNLCPTCHYNIRQHLDHDHLDDYIDNFAMIELLRYKAIATKKHVTNAEMEPSMSREIAQINSVTGSSTAIAPARERPQKFHWRDGFTLAQLGIALANVIIAICSLL
;
A
#
# COMPACT_ATOMS: atom_id res chain seq x y z
N MET A 1 2.20 -14.75 -7.00
CA MET A 1 0.78 -14.55 -7.35
C MET A 1 -0.14 -15.29 -6.40
N ASP A 2 0.01 -16.59 -6.17
CA ASP A 2 -0.88 -17.34 -5.26
C ASP A 2 -0.96 -16.78 -3.83
N GLU A 3 0.16 -16.34 -3.26
CA GLU A 3 0.18 -15.69 -1.94
C GLU A 3 -0.66 -14.41 -1.92
N LEU A 4 -0.55 -13.57 -2.95
CA LEU A 4 -1.36 -12.36 -3.08
C LEU A 4 -2.84 -12.69 -3.25
N ARG A 5 -3.18 -13.78 -3.95
CA ARG A 5 -4.56 -14.24 -4.09
C ARG A 5 -5.14 -14.68 -2.76
N ASN A 6 -4.36 -15.40 -1.95
CA ASN A 6 -4.79 -15.79 -0.61
C ASN A 6 -5.03 -14.56 0.26
N ILE A 7 -4.13 -13.57 0.23
CA ILE A 7 -4.33 -12.31 0.94
C ILE A 7 -5.59 -11.58 0.43
N ALA A 8 -5.81 -11.51 -0.89
CA ALA A 8 -6.99 -10.85 -1.47
C ALA A 8 -8.28 -11.54 -1.03
N LYS A 9 -8.25 -12.88 -0.97
CA LYS A 9 -9.34 -13.69 -0.47
C LYS A 9 -9.63 -13.39 1.00
N ASP A 10 -8.61 -13.33 1.85
CA ASP A 10 -8.78 -12.99 3.28
C ASP A 10 -9.44 -11.60 3.43
N TYR A 11 -8.99 -10.59 2.68
CA TYR A 11 -9.63 -9.26 2.70
C TYR A 11 -11.09 -9.26 2.20
N ILE A 12 -11.43 -10.15 1.26
CA ILE A 12 -12.80 -10.33 0.79
C ILE A 12 -13.66 -11.02 1.87
N GLU A 13 -13.12 -12.04 2.54
CA GLU A 13 -13.82 -12.76 3.60
C GLU A 13 -14.08 -11.87 4.83
N ASP A 14 -13.18 -10.92 5.10
CA ASP A 14 -13.31 -9.92 6.16
C ASP A 14 -14.21 -8.70 5.79
N ALA A 15 -14.88 -8.72 4.64
CA ALA A 15 -15.64 -7.56 4.13
C ALA A 15 -16.79 -7.11 5.04
N ASP A 16 -17.32 -7.99 5.89
CA ASP A 16 -18.34 -7.64 6.89
C ASP A 16 -17.78 -6.72 7.99
N GLU A 17 -16.47 -6.81 8.28
CA GLU A 17 -15.80 -5.96 9.27
C GLU A 17 -15.25 -4.66 8.65
N ASP A 18 -14.71 -4.74 7.43
CA ASP A 18 -14.21 -3.59 6.67
C ASP A 18 -14.58 -3.71 5.18
N PRO A 19 -15.71 -3.12 4.74
CA PRO A 19 -16.18 -3.26 3.38
C PRO A 19 -15.36 -2.43 2.37
N SER A 20 -14.39 -1.63 2.81
CA SER A 20 -13.71 -0.67 1.95
C SER A 20 -12.89 -1.32 0.83
N PHE A 21 -12.25 -2.46 1.12
CA PHE A 21 -11.54 -3.23 0.09
C PHE A 21 -12.52 -3.83 -0.92
N MET A 22 -13.58 -4.50 -0.46
CA MET A 22 -14.57 -5.10 -1.35
C MET A 22 -15.25 -4.04 -2.24
N ALA A 23 -15.57 -2.86 -1.70
CA ALA A 23 -16.11 -1.75 -2.47
C ALA A 23 -15.17 -1.28 -3.59
N LEU A 24 -13.85 -1.25 -3.33
CA LEU A 24 -12.83 -0.97 -4.36
C LEU A 24 -12.85 -2.03 -5.45
N VAL A 25 -12.82 -3.31 -5.06
CA VAL A 25 -12.79 -4.44 -6.00
C VAL A 25 -14.02 -4.41 -6.91
N LEU A 26 -15.22 -4.23 -6.36
CA LEU A 26 -16.45 -4.15 -7.15
C LEU A 26 -16.45 -2.95 -8.11
N ALA A 27 -16.00 -1.78 -7.65
CA ALA A 27 -15.89 -0.60 -8.50
C ALA A 27 -14.96 -0.83 -9.70
N VAL A 28 -13.79 -1.43 -9.45
CA VAL A 28 -12.82 -1.78 -10.50
C VAL A 28 -13.38 -2.85 -11.43
N PHE A 29 -13.94 -3.92 -10.87
CA PHE A 29 -14.53 -5.02 -11.62
C PHE A 29 -15.62 -4.55 -12.59
N CYS A 30 -16.56 -3.73 -12.11
CA CYS A 30 -17.62 -3.15 -12.94
C CYS A 30 -17.07 -2.19 -14.01
N SER A 31 -15.98 -1.49 -13.73
CA SER A 31 -15.36 -0.59 -14.71
C SER A 31 -14.64 -1.33 -15.86
N MET A 32 -14.23 -2.58 -15.62
CA MET A 32 -13.57 -3.43 -16.61
C MET A 32 -14.54 -4.38 -17.32
N SER A 33 -15.63 -4.79 -16.67
CA SER A 33 -16.60 -5.74 -17.22
C SER A 33 -17.54 -5.04 -18.19
N GLU A 34 -17.23 -5.10 -19.48
CA GLU A 34 -18.15 -4.63 -20.51
C GLU A 34 -19.42 -5.52 -20.51
N ASN A 35 -20.57 -4.89 -20.26
CA ASN A 35 -21.92 -5.48 -20.31
C ASN A 35 -22.30 -6.46 -19.18
N GLY A 36 -21.59 -6.45 -18.04
CA GLY A 36 -22.06 -7.13 -16.82
C GLY A 36 -22.13 -8.65 -16.94
N ASN A 37 -21.31 -9.25 -17.80
CA ASN A 37 -21.30 -10.71 -18.05
C ASN A 37 -20.70 -11.54 -16.90
N GLY A 38 -20.38 -10.92 -15.77
CA GLY A 38 -19.80 -11.57 -14.59
C GLY A 38 -18.32 -11.89 -14.71
N SER A 39 -17.63 -11.34 -15.71
CA SER A 39 -16.19 -11.56 -15.94
C SER A 39 -15.55 -10.35 -16.64
N VAL A 40 -14.22 -10.29 -16.64
CA VAL A 40 -13.46 -9.25 -17.35
C VAL A 40 -12.63 -9.88 -18.46
N THR A 41 -12.83 -9.45 -19.71
CA THR A 41 -11.99 -9.89 -20.84
C THR A 41 -10.70 -9.07 -20.91
N TYR A 42 -9.74 -9.54 -21.74
CA TYR A 42 -8.51 -8.79 -21.98
C TYR A 42 -8.77 -7.39 -22.55
N GLU A 43 -9.78 -7.22 -23.40
CA GLU A 43 -10.14 -5.92 -23.98
C GLU A 43 -10.63 -4.93 -22.90
N GLY A 44 -11.51 -5.38 -22.01
CA GLY A 44 -12.00 -4.57 -20.89
C GLY A 44 -10.89 -4.19 -19.92
N PHE A 45 -10.03 -5.17 -19.58
CA PHE A 45 -8.81 -4.91 -18.81
C PHE A 45 -7.91 -3.88 -19.51
N HIS A 46 -7.54 -4.11 -20.77
CA HIS A 46 -6.63 -3.24 -21.52
C HIS A 46 -7.16 -1.80 -21.61
N SER A 47 -8.46 -1.64 -21.89
CA SER A 47 -9.11 -0.32 -21.94
C SER A 47 -9.06 0.40 -20.59
N TYR A 48 -9.36 -0.31 -19.49
CA TYR A 48 -9.24 0.25 -18.15
C TYR A 48 -7.81 0.71 -17.84
N MET A 49 -6.81 -0.11 -18.17
CA MET A 49 -5.41 0.18 -17.87
C MET A 49 -4.88 1.41 -18.60
N LEU A 50 -5.35 1.67 -19.82
CA LEU A 50 -5.03 2.89 -20.57
C LEU A 50 -5.61 4.14 -19.90
N ILE A 51 -6.86 4.08 -19.44
CA ILE A 51 -7.56 5.23 -18.86
C ILE A 51 -7.07 5.52 -17.43
N SER A 52 -6.78 4.47 -16.67
CA SER A 52 -6.39 4.55 -15.26
C SER A 52 -4.89 4.83 -15.06
N GLY A 53 -4.12 5.01 -16.13
CA GLY A 53 -2.70 5.36 -16.05
C GLY A 53 -1.75 4.20 -15.72
N PHE A 54 -2.23 2.96 -15.78
CA PHE A 54 -1.44 1.75 -15.52
C PHE A 54 -0.76 1.20 -16.79
N SER A 55 -0.30 2.08 -17.68
CA SER A 55 0.22 1.70 -19.00
C SER A 55 1.44 0.77 -18.95
N ARG A 56 2.28 0.86 -17.92
CA ARG A 56 3.51 0.04 -17.76
C ARG A 56 3.22 -1.45 -17.59
N ILE A 57 2.06 -1.78 -17.05
CA ILE A 57 1.60 -3.15 -16.76
C ILE A 57 0.41 -3.53 -17.66
N ASN A 58 0.10 -2.69 -18.66
CA ASN A 58 -0.91 -2.96 -19.66
C ASN A 58 -0.37 -3.88 -20.77
N HIS A 59 -0.11 -5.13 -20.44
CA HIS A 59 0.33 -6.12 -21.41
C HIS A 59 -0.28 -7.49 -21.15
N ARG A 60 -0.48 -8.27 -22.21
CA ARG A 60 -1.18 -9.57 -22.14
C ARG A 60 -0.58 -10.54 -21.13
N ILE A 61 0.75 -10.56 -21.01
CA ILE A 61 1.44 -11.43 -20.04
C ILE A 61 1.00 -11.14 -18.60
N PHE A 62 0.72 -9.88 -18.23
CA PHE A 62 0.29 -9.56 -16.87
C PHE A 62 -1.18 -9.92 -16.64
N PHE A 63 -2.03 -9.75 -17.66
CA PHE A 63 -3.39 -10.27 -17.64
C PHE A 63 -3.40 -11.78 -17.42
N GLU A 64 -2.59 -12.54 -18.16
CA GLU A 64 -2.46 -14.00 -18.01
C GLU A 64 -1.87 -14.42 -16.66
N GLN A 65 -1.11 -13.56 -15.97
CA GLN A 65 -0.67 -13.82 -14.59
C GLN A 65 -1.80 -13.62 -13.57
N LEU A 66 -2.74 -12.73 -13.88
CA LEU A 66 -3.96 -12.49 -13.10
C LEU A 66 -5.07 -13.49 -13.39
N ASP A 67 -5.11 -14.09 -14.57
CA ASP A 67 -6.03 -15.18 -14.93
C ASP A 67 -5.51 -16.50 -14.35
N ARG A 68 -6.07 -16.97 -13.23
CA ARG A 68 -5.52 -18.14 -12.52
C ARG A 68 -5.90 -19.46 -13.19
N ASP A 69 -7.15 -19.60 -13.60
CA ASP A 69 -7.68 -20.84 -14.14
C ASP A 69 -7.46 -20.97 -15.66
N GLY A 70 -7.00 -19.90 -16.29
CA GLY A 70 -6.61 -19.86 -17.70
C GLY A 70 -7.82 -19.82 -18.63
N ASP A 71 -8.98 -19.37 -18.14
CA ASP A 71 -10.22 -19.30 -18.92
C ASP A 71 -10.27 -18.06 -19.85
N HIS A 72 -9.20 -17.27 -19.85
CA HIS A 72 -9.00 -16.02 -20.60
C HIS A 72 -9.89 -14.87 -20.13
N LYS A 73 -10.34 -14.94 -18.88
CA LYS A 73 -11.12 -13.90 -18.21
C LYS A 73 -10.56 -13.69 -16.80
N LEU A 74 -10.90 -12.55 -16.20
CA LEU A 74 -10.64 -12.29 -14.79
C LEU A 74 -11.95 -12.36 -14.01
N ASP A 75 -11.95 -13.19 -12.98
CA ASP A 75 -13.02 -13.24 -12.00
C ASP A 75 -12.85 -12.17 -10.90
N LEU A 76 -13.76 -12.15 -9.93
CA LEU A 76 -13.71 -11.15 -8.85
C LEU A 76 -12.42 -11.27 -8.01
N LEU A 77 -11.92 -12.48 -7.77
CA LEU A 77 -10.72 -12.73 -6.97
C LEU A 77 -9.45 -12.33 -7.75
N ASP A 78 -9.44 -12.52 -9.05
CA ASP A 78 -8.39 -12.04 -9.95
C ASP A 78 -8.31 -10.50 -9.91
N VAL A 79 -9.46 -9.83 -10.01
CA VAL A 79 -9.54 -8.36 -9.90
C VAL A 79 -9.20 -7.87 -8.49
N ALA A 80 -9.54 -8.62 -7.44
CA ALA A 80 -9.12 -8.30 -6.08
C ALA A 80 -7.59 -8.38 -5.91
N THR A 81 -6.97 -9.39 -6.52
CA THR A 81 -5.51 -9.54 -6.56
C THR A 81 -4.86 -8.38 -7.31
N PHE A 82 -5.45 -7.95 -8.43
CA PHE A 82 -5.05 -6.73 -9.13
C PHE A 82 -5.15 -5.50 -8.23
N CYS A 83 -6.22 -5.36 -7.44
CA CYS A 83 -6.39 -4.22 -6.54
C CYS A 83 -5.33 -4.16 -5.44
N LEU A 84 -4.93 -5.32 -4.87
CA LEU A 84 -3.80 -5.37 -3.94
C LEU A 84 -2.49 -4.91 -4.59
N LEU A 85 -2.24 -5.32 -5.83
CA LEU A 85 -1.04 -4.95 -6.57
C LEU A 85 -1.01 -3.45 -6.87
N CYS A 86 -2.11 -2.88 -7.37
CA CYS A 86 -2.12 -1.51 -7.88
C CYS A 86 -2.38 -0.46 -6.80
N PHE A 87 -3.20 -0.77 -5.79
CA PHE A 87 -3.63 0.18 -4.78
C PHE A 87 -3.07 -0.12 -3.38
N GLY A 88 -2.59 -1.35 -3.13
CA GLY A 88 -2.03 -1.77 -1.85
C GLY A 88 -0.60 -1.32 -1.59
N GLY A 89 -0.07 -0.38 -2.39
CA GLY A 89 1.29 0.14 -2.27
C GLY A 89 2.38 -0.86 -2.64
N ARG A 90 2.05 -1.95 -3.35
CA ARG A 90 3.05 -2.91 -3.84
C ARG A 90 3.92 -2.22 -4.90
N PRO A 91 5.26 -2.36 -4.83
CA PRO A 91 6.15 -1.61 -5.70
C PRO A 91 6.19 -2.18 -7.12
N ILE A 92 6.27 -1.27 -8.08
CA ILE A 92 6.69 -1.57 -9.45
C ILE A 92 8.20 -1.36 -9.53
N CYS A 93 8.92 -2.35 -10.06
CA CYS A 93 10.35 -2.26 -10.25
C CYS A 93 10.69 -1.16 -11.28
N ALA A 94 11.52 -0.20 -10.90
CA ALA A 94 11.99 0.86 -11.79
C ALA A 94 12.84 0.32 -12.96
N GLY A 95 13.55 -0.80 -12.75
CA GLY A 95 14.40 -1.44 -13.76
C GLY A 95 13.62 -2.19 -14.85
N CYS A 96 12.90 -3.24 -14.46
CA CYS A 96 12.20 -4.10 -15.43
C CYS A 96 10.75 -3.70 -15.68
N SER A 97 10.24 -2.65 -15.02
CA SER A 97 8.83 -2.21 -15.09
C SER A 97 7.79 -3.27 -14.68
N SER A 98 8.22 -4.37 -14.09
CA SER A 98 7.34 -5.43 -13.59
C SER A 98 7.00 -5.18 -12.12
N PHE A 99 5.82 -5.63 -11.68
CA PHE A 99 5.58 -5.79 -10.24
C PHE A 99 6.66 -6.65 -9.61
N VAL A 100 6.98 -6.39 -8.35
CA VAL A 100 7.80 -7.29 -7.55
C VAL A 100 6.86 -8.30 -6.91
N PRO A 101 6.74 -9.54 -7.44
CA PRO A 101 5.69 -10.47 -7.02
C PRO A 101 6.00 -11.16 -5.69
N GLY A 102 7.20 -10.99 -5.15
CA GLY A 102 7.65 -11.59 -3.90
C GLY A 102 7.70 -10.59 -2.75
N ASP A 103 7.93 -11.13 -1.55
CA ASP A 103 7.92 -10.39 -0.29
C ASP A 103 9.04 -9.36 -0.13
N GLN A 104 10.07 -9.46 -0.96
CA GLN A 104 11.28 -8.64 -0.86
C GLN A 104 11.46 -7.75 -2.07
N TYR A 105 11.58 -6.46 -1.80
CA TYR A 105 12.02 -5.45 -2.73
C TYR A 105 13.02 -4.54 -2.04
N LEU A 106 13.84 -3.88 -2.84
CA LEU A 106 14.75 -2.85 -2.35
C LEU A 106 14.21 -1.49 -2.75
N THR A 107 14.36 -0.52 -1.87
CA THR A 107 13.93 0.86 -2.10
C THR A 107 15.07 1.80 -1.78
N CYS A 108 15.28 2.80 -2.63
CA CYS A 108 16.22 3.88 -2.37
C CYS A 108 15.67 4.74 -1.22
N LEU A 109 16.40 4.79 -0.10
CA LEU A 109 15.98 5.51 1.09
C LEU A 109 15.88 7.01 0.84
N ALA A 110 16.81 7.60 0.08
CA ALA A 110 16.77 9.01 -0.28
C ALA A 110 15.49 9.36 -1.06
N CYS A 111 15.18 8.58 -2.11
CA CYS A 111 13.94 8.79 -2.88
C CYS A 111 12.68 8.51 -2.07
N PHE A 112 12.70 7.54 -1.16
CA PHE A 112 11.56 7.24 -0.31
C PHE A 112 11.24 8.38 0.67
N LEU A 113 12.27 9.07 1.18
CA LEU A 113 12.09 10.15 2.15
C LEU A 113 11.85 11.52 1.51
N ASP A 114 12.52 11.80 0.38
CA ASP A 114 12.59 13.16 -0.19
C ASP A 114 11.76 13.35 -1.46
N SER A 115 11.18 12.28 -2.02
CA SER A 115 10.40 12.36 -3.27
C SER A 115 9.00 11.79 -3.12
N ASN A 116 8.07 12.29 -3.94
CA ASN A 116 6.73 11.72 -4.05
C ASN A 116 6.70 10.36 -4.76
N THR A 117 7.83 9.89 -5.30
CA THR A 117 7.91 8.68 -6.13
C THR A 117 9.05 7.78 -5.65
N PRO A 118 8.77 6.78 -4.81
CA PRO A 118 9.82 5.89 -4.30
C PRO A 118 10.46 5.11 -5.45
N PHE A 119 11.79 5.01 -5.42
CA PHE A 119 12.56 4.27 -6.42
C PHE A 119 12.77 2.83 -5.92
N ASN A 120 11.90 1.92 -6.37
CA ASN A 120 11.88 0.53 -5.93
C ASN A 120 12.46 -0.40 -6.99
N LEU A 121 13.18 -1.44 -6.58
CA LEU A 121 13.78 -2.45 -7.44
C LEU A 121 13.46 -3.86 -6.93
N CYS A 122 13.25 -4.79 -7.87
CA CYS A 122 13.32 -6.20 -7.53
C CYS A 122 14.79 -6.61 -7.25
N PRO A 123 15.03 -7.70 -6.50
CA PRO A 123 16.39 -8.16 -6.19
C PRO A 123 17.27 -8.35 -7.43
N THR A 124 16.70 -8.87 -8.53
CA THR A 124 17.41 -9.08 -9.80
C THR A 124 17.87 -7.77 -10.44
N CYS A 125 17.02 -6.74 -10.45
CA CYS A 125 17.39 -5.44 -11.02
C CYS A 125 18.38 -4.70 -10.12
N HIS A 126 18.25 -4.83 -8.79
CA HIS A 126 19.20 -4.26 -7.85
C HIS A 126 20.60 -4.87 -8.02
N TYR A 127 20.72 -6.20 -8.16
CA TYR A 127 22.01 -6.86 -8.39
C TYR A 127 22.72 -6.35 -9.66
N ASN A 128 21.95 -5.99 -10.70
CA ASN A 128 22.47 -5.51 -11.98
C ASN A 128 22.45 -3.99 -12.14
N ILE A 129 22.19 -3.23 -11.05
CA ILE A 129 21.86 -1.80 -11.12
C ILE A 129 22.96 -0.98 -11.83
N ARG A 130 24.24 -1.29 -11.54
CA ARG A 130 25.40 -0.59 -12.10
C ARG A 130 25.57 -0.78 -13.62
N GLN A 131 24.87 -1.74 -14.22
CA GLN A 131 25.00 -2.05 -15.64
C GLN A 131 23.86 -1.44 -16.48
N HIS A 132 22.72 -1.12 -15.86
CA HIS A 132 21.48 -0.88 -16.61
C HIS A 132 20.60 0.27 -16.09
N LEU A 133 20.93 0.89 -14.96
CA LEU A 133 20.11 1.94 -14.36
C LEU A 133 20.95 3.16 -13.97
N ASP A 134 20.59 4.31 -14.54
CA ASP A 134 21.15 5.60 -14.17
C ASP A 134 20.36 6.13 -12.96
N HIS A 135 20.94 6.00 -11.77
CA HIS A 135 20.35 6.47 -10.52
C HIS A 135 21.44 6.96 -9.55
N ASP A 136 21.35 8.20 -9.09
CA ASP A 136 22.41 8.88 -8.34
C ASP A 136 22.61 8.39 -6.89
N HIS A 137 21.73 7.53 -6.37
CA HIS A 137 21.75 7.03 -4.98
C HIS A 137 22.05 5.52 -4.87
N LEU A 138 23.08 5.05 -5.57
CA LEU A 138 23.39 3.61 -5.66
C LEU A 138 23.70 2.92 -4.32
N ASP A 139 24.13 3.68 -3.31
CA ASP A 139 24.52 3.14 -2.01
C ASP A 139 23.40 3.24 -0.93
N ASP A 140 22.26 3.85 -1.26
CA ASP A 140 21.17 4.14 -0.30
C ASP A 140 20.01 3.13 -0.34
N TYR A 141 20.22 1.94 -0.90
CA TYR A 141 19.17 0.92 -0.97
C TYR A 141 19.04 0.13 0.33
N ILE A 142 17.81 -0.01 0.80
CA ILE A 142 17.45 -0.91 1.90
C ILE A 142 16.30 -1.83 1.48
N ASP A 143 16.22 -3.01 2.07
CA ASP A 143 15.07 -3.89 1.88
C ASP A 143 13.83 -3.38 2.62
N ASN A 144 12.67 -3.88 2.22
CA ASN A 144 11.39 -3.48 2.78
C ASN A 144 11.20 -3.82 4.27
N PHE A 145 11.84 -4.87 4.79
CA PHE A 145 11.79 -5.16 6.23
C PHE A 145 12.62 -4.16 7.02
N ALA A 146 13.83 -3.85 6.56
CA ALA A 146 14.68 -2.81 7.14
C ALA A 146 13.97 -1.44 7.11
N MET A 147 13.26 -1.12 6.02
CA MET A 147 12.46 0.11 5.92
C MET A 147 11.34 0.15 6.97
N ILE A 148 10.56 -0.92 7.12
CA ILE A 148 9.50 -1.00 8.13
C ILE A 148 10.09 -0.80 9.55
N GLU A 149 11.22 -1.42 9.83
CA GLU A 149 11.88 -1.32 11.12
C GLU A 149 12.41 0.11 11.38
N LEU A 150 12.98 0.77 10.36
CA LEU A 150 13.38 2.17 10.42
C LEU A 150 12.19 3.09 10.73
N LEU A 151 11.05 2.89 10.05
CA LEU A 151 9.83 3.65 10.31
C LEU A 151 9.29 3.40 11.72
N ARG A 152 9.36 2.16 12.20
CA ARG A 152 9.00 1.81 13.58
C ARG A 152 9.87 2.57 14.60
N TYR A 153 11.19 2.59 14.40
CA TYR A 153 12.10 3.33 15.27
C TYR A 153 11.84 4.84 15.25
N LYS A 154 11.61 5.43 14.06
CA LYS A 154 11.22 6.84 13.92
C LYS A 154 9.93 7.15 14.69
N ALA A 155 8.89 6.34 14.52
CA ALA A 155 7.62 6.52 15.22
C ALA A 155 7.77 6.47 16.76
N ILE A 156 8.60 5.56 17.29
CA ILE A 156 8.90 5.48 18.72
C ILE A 156 9.65 6.73 19.20
N ALA A 157 10.64 7.20 18.45
CA ALA A 157 11.41 8.40 18.79
C ALA A 157 10.52 9.65 18.80
N THR A 158 9.64 9.82 17.82
CA THR A 158 8.68 10.93 17.76
C THR A 158 7.73 10.91 18.96
N LYS A 159 7.19 9.74 19.33
CA LYS A 159 6.35 9.63 20.54
C LYS A 159 7.09 10.07 21.80
N LYS A 160 8.36 9.67 21.97
CA LYS A 160 9.19 10.11 23.11
C LYS A 160 9.48 11.61 23.11
N HIS A 161 9.69 12.21 21.94
CA HIS A 161 9.91 13.66 21.83
C HIS A 161 8.65 14.45 22.14
N VAL A 162 7.46 14.00 21.69
CA VAL A 162 6.18 14.63 22.04
C VAL A 162 5.91 14.53 23.54
N THR A 163 6.11 13.35 24.16
CA THR A 163 5.92 13.20 25.61
C THR A 163 6.91 14.03 26.44
N ASN A 164 8.14 14.23 25.95
CA ASN A 164 9.12 15.07 26.64
C ASN A 164 8.88 16.57 26.42
N ALA A 165 8.34 16.97 25.25
CA ALA A 165 8.00 18.35 24.94
C ALA A 165 6.71 18.81 25.65
N GLU A 166 5.74 17.92 25.85
CA GLU A 166 4.52 18.19 26.62
C GLU A 166 4.76 18.26 28.14
N MET A 167 5.93 17.82 28.62
CA MET A 167 6.33 17.91 30.04
C MET A 167 7.12 19.19 30.37
N GLU A 168 7.38 20.06 29.38
CA GLU A 168 8.00 21.39 29.55
C GLU A 168 7.04 22.45 28.95
N PRO A 169 6.09 22.95 29.76
CA PRO A 169 6.39 24.17 30.51
C PRO A 169 5.75 24.17 31.91
N SER A 170 6.40 23.55 32.89
CA SER A 170 6.14 23.84 34.31
C SER A 170 7.33 23.49 35.20
N MET A 171 8.55 23.83 34.78
CA MET A 171 9.73 23.68 35.63
C MET A 171 10.60 24.95 35.61
N SER A 172 9.98 26.08 35.95
CA SER A 172 10.72 27.30 36.32
C SER A 172 10.33 27.87 37.69
N ARG A 173 9.54 27.15 38.49
CA ARG A 173 9.21 27.54 39.87
C ARG A 173 9.00 26.32 40.77
N GLU A 174 10.06 25.59 41.11
CA GLU A 174 10.13 24.81 42.36
C GLU A 174 11.51 24.15 42.57
N ILE A 175 12.60 24.94 42.47
CA ILE A 175 13.88 24.56 43.09
C ILE A 175 14.01 25.35 44.39
N ALA A 176 13.11 25.11 45.33
CA ALA A 176 13.27 25.52 46.73
C ALA A 176 12.21 24.92 47.65
N GLN A 177 11.85 23.63 47.55
CA GLN A 177 11.26 22.94 48.70
C GLN A 177 11.21 21.42 48.56
N ILE A 178 11.51 20.76 49.67
CA ILE A 178 11.28 19.33 49.96
C ILE A 178 12.42 18.38 49.56
N ASN A 179 13.50 18.48 50.34
CA ASN A 179 14.11 17.27 50.90
C ASN A 179 13.09 16.60 51.85
N SER A 180 12.62 15.41 51.52
CA SER A 180 12.34 14.27 52.43
C SER A 180 11.19 13.38 51.95
N VAL A 181 11.37 12.07 52.22
CA VAL A 181 10.35 10.99 52.26
C VAL A 181 10.10 10.22 50.95
N THR A 182 10.81 9.09 50.86
CA THR A 182 10.42 7.74 50.43
C THR A 182 9.16 7.53 49.57
N GLY A 183 9.40 6.89 48.41
CA GLY A 183 8.72 5.65 48.01
C GLY A 183 7.32 5.76 47.39
N SER A 184 7.23 5.56 46.08
CA SER A 184 6.36 4.56 45.44
C SER A 184 6.49 4.67 43.93
N SER A 185 7.09 3.66 43.29
CA SER A 185 7.06 3.51 41.83
C SER A 185 5.71 2.95 41.41
N THR A 186 4.84 3.80 40.88
CA THR A 186 3.74 3.37 40.02
C THR A 186 4.11 3.71 38.58
N ALA A 187 4.71 2.74 37.89
CA ALA A 187 4.86 2.80 36.45
C ALA A 187 3.47 2.69 35.81
N ILE A 188 2.90 3.83 35.43
CA ILE A 188 1.72 3.88 34.57
C ILE A 188 2.23 3.54 33.16
N ALA A 189 1.99 2.31 32.73
CA ALA A 189 2.23 1.91 31.34
C ALA A 189 1.28 2.72 30.44
N PRO A 190 1.77 3.41 29.40
CA PRO A 190 0.88 4.10 28.47
C PRO A 190 -0.01 3.08 27.78
N ALA A 191 -1.31 3.39 27.71
CA ALA A 191 -2.30 2.56 27.04
C ALA A 191 -1.84 2.25 25.61
N ARG A 192 -1.83 0.96 25.27
CA ARG A 192 -1.49 0.46 23.94
C ARG A 192 -2.57 0.92 22.97
N GLU A 193 -2.38 2.08 22.34
CA GLU A 193 -3.14 2.48 21.16
C GLU A 193 -3.01 1.35 20.13
N ARG A 194 -4.15 0.80 19.69
CA ARG A 194 -4.15 -0.15 18.57
C ARG A 194 -3.62 0.61 17.34
N PRO A 195 -2.70 0.03 16.55
CA PRO A 195 -2.30 0.64 15.30
C PRO A 195 -3.55 0.89 14.45
N GLN A 196 -3.68 2.10 13.90
CA GLN A 196 -4.75 2.41 12.95
C GLN A 196 -4.62 1.41 11.78
N LYS A 197 -5.69 0.63 11.53
CA LYS A 197 -5.76 -0.26 10.37
C LYS A 197 -5.58 0.60 9.11
N PHE A 198 -4.78 0.14 8.15
CA PHE A 198 -4.70 0.75 6.83
C PHE A 198 -6.10 0.77 6.23
N HIS A 199 -6.71 1.95 6.18
CA HIS A 199 -8.02 2.09 5.60
C HIS A 199 -7.82 2.30 4.11
N TRP A 200 -8.34 1.38 3.29
CA TRP A 200 -8.16 1.47 1.84
C TRP A 200 -8.54 2.85 1.31
N ARG A 201 -9.55 3.51 1.92
CA ARG A 201 -9.99 4.91 1.70
C ARG A 201 -8.86 5.95 1.62
N ASP A 202 -7.76 5.78 2.33
CA ASP A 202 -6.64 6.74 2.27
C ASP A 202 -5.82 6.56 0.98
N GLY A 203 -5.68 5.32 0.52
CA GLY A 203 -5.14 5.00 -0.81
C GLY A 203 -6.01 5.44 -1.98
N PHE A 204 -7.31 5.70 -1.76
CA PHE A 204 -8.23 6.21 -2.80
C PHE A 204 -7.88 7.63 -3.27
N THR A 205 -7.21 8.45 -2.45
CA THR A 205 -6.94 9.87 -2.80
C THR A 205 -6.09 10.02 -4.07
N LEU A 206 -5.17 9.09 -4.33
CA LEU A 206 -4.39 9.03 -5.57
C LEU A 206 -5.18 8.47 -6.77
N ALA A 207 -6.24 7.71 -6.53
CA ALA A 207 -7.11 7.12 -7.55
C ALA A 207 -8.34 7.99 -7.90
N GLN A 208 -8.47 9.20 -7.33
CA GLN A 208 -9.64 10.07 -7.50
C GLN A 208 -9.89 10.54 -8.94
N LEU A 209 -8.91 10.44 -9.85
CA LEU A 209 -9.14 10.69 -11.27
C LEU A 209 -9.82 9.51 -11.99
N GLY A 210 -9.64 8.26 -11.53
CA GLY A 210 -10.34 7.09 -12.08
C GLY A 210 -11.69 6.80 -11.42
N ILE A 211 -11.82 7.12 -10.12
CA ILE A 211 -13.00 6.79 -9.30
C ILE A 211 -14.15 7.79 -9.48
N ALA A 212 -13.87 9.01 -9.96
CA ALA A 212 -14.93 9.93 -10.39
C ALA A 212 -15.85 9.32 -11.46
N LEU A 213 -15.36 8.35 -12.25
CA LEU A 213 -16.16 7.57 -13.20
C LEU A 213 -16.90 6.40 -12.52
N ALA A 214 -16.31 5.77 -11.49
CA ALA A 214 -16.92 4.65 -10.78
C ALA A 214 -18.19 5.05 -9.99
N ASN A 215 -18.27 6.26 -9.42
CA ASN A 215 -19.49 6.74 -8.76
C ASN A 215 -20.66 6.93 -9.74
N VAL A 216 -20.37 7.23 -11.01
CA VAL A 216 -21.38 7.26 -12.07
C VAL A 216 -21.82 5.84 -12.43
N ILE A 217 -20.88 4.88 -12.45
CA ILE A 217 -21.15 3.48 -12.83
C ILE A 217 -21.90 2.70 -11.72
N ILE A 218 -21.58 2.89 -10.43
CA ILE A 218 -22.28 2.24 -9.30
C ILE A 218 -23.76 2.65 -9.27
N ALA A 219 -24.06 3.92 -9.59
CA ALA A 219 -25.42 4.40 -9.72
C ALA A 219 -26.17 3.73 -10.89
N ILE A 220 -25.46 3.37 -11.97
CA ILE A 220 -26.03 2.68 -13.13
C ILE A 220 -26.23 1.18 -12.86
N CYS A 221 -25.28 0.52 -12.19
CA CYS A 221 -25.41 -0.89 -11.83
C CYS A 221 -26.47 -1.17 -10.75
N SER A 222 -26.84 -0.17 -9.94
CA SER A 222 -27.91 -0.30 -8.93
C SER A 222 -29.32 -0.10 -9.51
N LEU A 223 -29.43 0.19 -10.81
CA LEU A 223 -30.69 0.46 -11.54
C LEU A 223 -31.07 -0.62 -12.56
N LEU A 224 -30.27 -1.68 -12.70
CA LEU A 224 -30.52 -2.86 -13.54
C LEU A 224 -30.74 -4.09 -12.65
#